data_AF-A0A0D6MBK8-F1
#
_entry.id   AF-A0A0D6MBK8-F1
#
_cell.length_a   1.000
_cell.length_b   1.000
_cell.length_c   1.000
_cell.angle_alpha   90.00
_cell.angle_beta   90.00
_cell.angle_gamma   90.00
#
_symmetry.space_group_name_H-M   'P 1'
#
loop_
_entity.id
_entity.type
_entity.pdbx_description
1 polymer ?
#
loop_
_entity_poly.entity_id
_entity_poly.type
_entity_poly.pdbx_seq_one_letter_code
_entity_poly.pdbx_strand_id
1 'polypeptide(L)'
;MWSTSAVWDCTIEQHAFETACTGTVDKQKFSENKATFKSRTCNDTEATKKLLKTWWDEARQVDLDASQKYEQTLEHFGPMAADVATRFGCSYAACAGSESTLHCVYNQKLEIGTDNVYEAANPDACQCDQNAPCVAYLCQTASTAGELMIT
;
A
#
# COMPACT_ATOMS: atom_id res chain seq x y z
N MET A 1 -1.81 -14.45 -12.98
CA MET A 1 -1.29 -14.64 -11.61
C MET A 1 -2.45 -14.49 -10.62
N TRP A 2 -2.31 -14.93 -9.36
CA TRP A 2 -3.35 -14.78 -8.33
C TRP A 2 -3.06 -13.55 -7.46
N SER A 3 -4.10 -12.82 -7.05
CA SER A 3 -3.94 -11.67 -6.15
C SER A 3 -3.69 -12.14 -4.72
N THR A 4 -2.65 -11.60 -4.09
CA THR A 4 -2.22 -12.00 -2.75
C THR A 4 -2.66 -10.98 -1.71
N SER A 5 -3.12 -11.44 -0.55
CA SER A 5 -3.44 -10.55 0.57
C SER A 5 -2.15 -9.99 1.16
N ALA A 6 -2.03 -8.67 1.18
CA ALA A 6 -0.97 -7.99 1.91
C ALA A 6 -1.18 -8.14 3.42
N VAL A 7 -0.08 -8.37 4.15
CA VAL A 7 -0.07 -8.57 5.61
C VAL A 7 0.57 -7.35 6.28
N TRP A 8 0.01 -6.93 7.42
CA TRP A 8 0.60 -5.85 8.21
C TRP A 8 1.96 -6.25 8.77
N ASP A 9 2.95 -5.39 8.61
CA ASP A 9 4.31 -5.60 9.09
C ASP A 9 4.75 -4.46 10.03
N CYS A 10 4.96 -4.80 11.30
CA CYS A 10 5.32 -3.81 12.33
C CYS A 10 6.67 -3.14 12.07
N THR A 11 7.62 -3.80 11.38
CA THR A 11 8.90 -3.19 11.02
C THR A 11 8.70 -2.15 9.93
N ILE A 12 7.83 -2.42 8.96
CA ILE A 12 7.45 -1.44 7.92
C ILE A 12 6.64 -0.29 8.55
N GLU A 13 5.74 -0.57 9.49
CA GLU A 13 5.00 0.46 10.25
C GLU A 13 5.96 1.40 10.99
N GLN A 14 6.93 0.85 11.73
CA GLN A 14 7.92 1.64 12.45
C GLN A 14 8.75 2.49 11.46
N HIS A 15 9.15 1.92 10.33
CA HIS A 15 9.85 2.67 9.29
C HIS A 15 9.00 3.81 8.70
N ALA A 16 7.70 3.56 8.48
CA ALA A 16 6.76 4.57 8.02
C ALA A 16 6.63 5.72 9.04
N PHE A 17 6.58 5.41 10.33
CA PHE A 17 6.57 6.40 11.42
C PHE A 17 7.83 7.27 11.43
N GLU A 18 9.01 6.64 11.41
CA GLU A 18 10.31 7.33 11.44
C GLU A 18 10.50 8.28 10.25
N THR A 19 9.98 7.88 9.10
CA THR A 19 10.12 8.65 7.85
C THR A 19 8.96 9.61 7.58
N ALA A 20 7.89 9.58 8.39
CA ALA A 20 6.67 10.37 8.15
C ALA A 20 6.91 11.90 8.10
N CYS A 21 7.79 12.47 8.93
CA CYS A 21 8.00 13.93 8.94
C CYS A 21 9.22 14.39 8.13
N THR A 22 10.37 13.72 8.24
CA THR A 22 11.64 14.23 7.67
C THR A 22 12.52 13.16 7.03
N GLY A 23 12.08 11.90 6.98
CA GLY A 23 12.85 10.80 6.39
C GLY A 23 12.46 10.50 4.94
N THR A 24 13.23 9.60 4.34
CA THR A 24 13.05 9.11 2.98
C THR A 24 12.96 7.59 2.98
N VAL A 25 12.07 7.05 2.16
CA VAL A 25 11.97 5.62 1.88
C VAL A 25 12.90 5.25 0.71
N ASP A 26 13.50 4.07 0.75
CA ASP A 26 14.26 3.53 -0.39
C ASP A 26 13.32 3.16 -1.54
N LYS A 27 13.16 4.09 -2.49
CA LYS A 27 12.27 3.94 -3.67
C LYS A 27 12.73 2.88 -4.66
N GLN A 28 13.90 2.26 -4.46
CA GLN A 28 14.31 1.09 -5.25
C GLN A 28 13.71 -0.21 -4.73
N LYS A 29 13.30 -0.23 -3.46
CA LYS A 29 12.75 -1.42 -2.78
C LYS A 29 11.28 -1.27 -2.41
N PHE A 30 10.84 -0.06 -2.13
CA PHE A 30 9.52 0.20 -1.57
C PHE A 30 8.76 1.25 -2.40
N SER A 31 7.44 1.18 -2.30
CA SER A 31 6.54 2.28 -2.69
C SER A 31 5.98 2.94 -1.44
N GLU A 32 5.58 4.21 -1.54
CA GLU A 32 5.03 4.96 -0.41
C GLU A 32 3.79 5.77 -0.83
N ASN A 33 2.82 5.86 0.07
CA ASN A 33 1.74 6.84 0.03
C ASN A 33 1.84 7.75 1.24
N LYS A 34 1.84 9.06 1.02
CA LYS A 34 2.11 10.03 2.08
C LYS A 34 1.27 11.28 1.90
N ALA A 35 0.56 11.69 2.94
CA ALA A 35 -0.10 13.00 2.94
C ALA A 35 -0.22 13.58 4.35
N THR A 36 -0.10 14.90 4.40
CA THR A 36 -0.24 15.70 5.62
C THR A 36 -1.62 16.32 5.68
N PHE A 37 -2.22 16.28 6.86
CA PHE A 37 -3.52 16.88 7.13
C PHE A 37 -3.52 17.54 8.51
N LYS A 38 -4.47 18.45 8.74
CA LYS A 38 -4.65 19.04 10.06
C LYS A 38 -5.07 17.98 11.05
N SER A 39 -4.26 17.76 12.07
CA SER A 39 -4.57 16.84 13.14
C SER A 39 -5.75 17.37 13.95
N ARG A 40 -6.61 16.47 14.40
CA ARG A 40 -7.60 16.76 15.43
C ARG A 40 -7.16 16.05 16.70
N THR A 41 -7.26 16.75 17.84
CA THR A 41 -6.89 16.20 19.14
C THR A 41 -7.51 14.80 19.33
N CYS A 42 -6.65 13.78 19.37
CA CYS A 42 -6.99 12.37 19.60
C CYS A 42 -7.91 11.71 18.55
N ASN A 43 -8.09 12.28 17.35
CA ASN A 43 -8.89 11.63 16.30
C ASN A 43 -8.42 11.98 14.88
N ASP A 44 -7.33 11.36 14.46
CA ASP A 44 -6.89 11.37 13.06
C ASP A 44 -7.62 10.29 12.22
N THR A 45 -8.32 9.34 12.85
CA THR A 45 -8.99 8.20 12.21
C THR A 45 -9.94 8.62 11.10
N GLU A 46 -10.77 9.64 11.33
CA GLU A 46 -11.75 10.08 10.32
C GLU A 46 -11.09 10.76 9.11
N ALA A 47 -10.02 11.53 9.36
CA ALA A 47 -9.23 12.12 8.29
C ALA A 47 -8.50 11.04 7.48
N THR A 48 -7.88 10.07 8.17
CA THR A 48 -7.22 8.91 7.58
C THR A 48 -8.17 8.10 6.70
N LYS A 49 -9.37 7.74 7.19
CA LYS A 49 -10.36 7.01 6.39
C LYS A 49 -10.76 7.77 5.12
N LYS A 50 -11.00 9.07 5.23
CA LYS A 50 -11.36 9.91 4.07
C LYS A 50 -10.22 9.96 3.05
N LEU A 51 -8.99 10.08 3.52
CA LEU A 51 -7.78 10.14 2.69
C LEU A 51 -7.55 8.80 1.97
N LEU A 52 -7.54 7.68 2.70
CA LEU A 52 -7.43 6.33 2.12
C LEU A 52 -8.51 6.07 1.07
N LYS A 53 -9.75 6.51 1.34
CA LYS A 53 -10.82 6.42 0.34
C LYS A 53 -10.51 7.25 -0.90
N THR A 54 -9.99 8.47 -0.73
CA THR A 54 -9.64 9.35 -1.86
C THR A 54 -8.56 8.71 -2.73
N TRP A 55 -7.52 8.15 -2.11
CA TRP A 55 -6.47 7.39 -2.81
C TRP A 55 -7.04 6.19 -3.55
N TRP A 56 -7.87 5.38 -2.89
CA TRP A 56 -8.51 4.22 -3.52
C TRP A 56 -9.42 4.62 -4.70
N ASP A 57 -10.04 5.78 -4.60
CA ASP A 57 -10.97 6.30 -5.59
C ASP A 57 -10.30 6.72 -6.92
N GLU A 58 -8.96 6.81 -6.97
CA GLU A 58 -8.18 7.03 -8.20
C GLU A 58 -8.44 5.95 -9.25
N ALA A 59 -8.74 4.72 -8.84
CA ALA A 59 -9.14 3.64 -9.73
C ALA A 59 -10.32 3.99 -10.66
N ARG A 60 -11.15 4.97 -10.29
CA ARG A 60 -12.29 5.41 -11.12
C ARG A 60 -11.90 6.39 -12.22
N GLN A 61 -10.66 6.84 -12.26
CA GLN A 61 -10.18 7.81 -13.24
C GLN A 61 -9.69 7.15 -14.53
N VAL A 62 -9.49 5.82 -14.53
CA VAL A 62 -8.99 5.06 -15.66
C VAL A 62 -9.79 3.76 -15.85
N ASP A 63 -9.68 3.16 -17.03
CA ASP A 63 -10.29 1.86 -17.34
C ASP A 63 -9.32 0.73 -16.99
N LEU A 64 -9.37 0.30 -15.73
CA LEU A 64 -8.59 -0.81 -15.21
C LEU A 64 -9.07 -2.19 -15.70
N ASP A 65 -10.16 -2.28 -16.47
CA ASP A 65 -10.54 -3.52 -17.14
C ASP A 65 -9.79 -3.65 -18.48
N ALA A 66 -9.62 -2.52 -19.19
CA ALA A 66 -8.88 -2.47 -20.44
C ALA A 66 -7.36 -2.55 -20.26
N SER A 67 -6.83 -1.93 -19.20
CA SER A 67 -5.39 -1.88 -18.93
C SER A 67 -5.11 -1.73 -17.44
N GLN A 68 -4.39 -2.68 -16.85
CA GLN A 68 -3.97 -2.61 -15.44
C GLN A 68 -2.65 -1.84 -15.26
N LYS A 69 -2.24 -1.05 -16.24
CA LYS A 69 -0.98 -0.32 -16.22
C LYS A 69 -0.93 0.65 -15.06
N TYR A 70 0.21 0.72 -14.37
CA TYR A 70 0.43 1.72 -13.34
C TYR A 70 0.73 3.08 -14.00
N GLU A 71 -0.22 4.00 -13.86
CA GLU A 71 -0.19 5.35 -14.44
C GLU A 71 -0.10 6.42 -13.36
N GLN A 72 0.31 7.64 -13.75
CA GLN A 72 0.45 8.76 -12.82
C GLN A 72 -0.86 9.12 -12.10
N THR A 73 -2.01 8.89 -12.74
CA THR A 73 -3.35 9.10 -12.15
C THR A 73 -3.70 8.10 -11.05
N LEU A 74 -2.92 7.02 -10.92
CA LEU A 74 -3.09 5.96 -9.94
C LEU A 74 -2.02 6.00 -8.86
N GLU A 75 -1.27 7.10 -8.71
CA GLU A 75 -0.05 7.15 -7.89
C GLU A 75 -0.24 6.63 -6.46
N HIS A 76 -1.45 6.77 -5.88
CA HIS A 76 -1.76 6.23 -4.56
C HIS A 76 -2.48 4.88 -4.64
N PHE A 77 -3.41 4.71 -5.57
CA PHE A 77 -4.11 3.45 -5.76
C PHE A 77 -3.16 2.30 -6.10
N GLY A 78 -2.16 2.56 -6.94
CA GLY A 78 -1.20 1.56 -7.43
C GLY A 78 -0.53 0.80 -6.29
N PRO A 79 0.21 1.46 -5.38
CA PRO A 79 0.81 0.80 -4.23
C PRO A 79 -0.20 0.10 -3.30
N MET A 80 -1.43 0.63 -3.17
CA MET A 80 -2.48 0.02 -2.34
C MET A 80 -3.03 -1.29 -2.91
N ALA A 81 -3.09 -1.40 -4.23
CA ALA A 81 -3.70 -2.53 -4.94
C ALA A 81 -2.67 -3.45 -5.63
N ALA A 82 -1.38 -3.18 -5.43
CA ALA A 82 -0.27 -3.91 -6.03
C ALA A 82 -0.32 -5.42 -5.68
N ASP A 83 -0.56 -6.30 -6.64
CA ASP A 83 -0.67 -7.75 -6.38
C ASP A 83 0.67 -8.39 -5.96
N VAL A 84 1.78 -7.78 -6.36
CA VAL A 84 3.14 -8.11 -5.96
C VAL A 84 3.46 -7.69 -4.52
N ALA A 85 2.74 -6.72 -3.95
CA ALA A 85 2.97 -6.23 -2.60
C ALA A 85 2.33 -7.18 -1.58
N THR A 86 3.17 -7.83 -0.78
CA THR A 86 2.74 -8.83 0.21
C THR A 86 2.79 -8.33 1.64
N ARG A 87 3.46 -7.19 1.87
CA ARG A 87 3.61 -6.58 3.19
C ARG A 87 3.50 -5.07 3.10
N PHE A 88 2.89 -4.48 4.11
CA PHE A 88 2.78 -3.03 4.23
C PHE A 88 2.72 -2.62 5.70
N GLY A 89 2.97 -1.35 5.94
CA GLY A 89 2.79 -0.73 7.25
C GLY A 89 2.48 0.75 7.08
N CYS A 90 1.53 1.24 7.85
CA CYS A 90 1.18 2.65 7.87
C CYS A 90 1.29 3.22 9.27
N SER A 91 1.72 4.47 9.39
CA SER A 91 1.67 5.20 10.63
C SER A 91 1.25 6.65 10.41
N TYR A 92 0.80 7.29 11.47
CA TYR A 92 0.60 8.73 11.51
C TYR A 92 1.58 9.34 12.51
N ALA A 93 2.29 10.38 12.10
CA ALA A 93 3.19 11.12 12.96
C ALA A 93 2.72 12.57 13.08
N ALA A 94 2.70 13.07 14.32
CA ALA A 94 2.53 14.49 14.58
C ALA A 94 3.77 15.23 14.07
N CYS A 95 3.63 15.90 12.93
CA CYS A 95 4.67 16.74 12.35
C CYS A 95 4.50 18.19 12.85
N ALA A 96 5.33 19.12 12.38
CA ALA A 96 5.37 20.48 12.91
C ALA A 96 3.97 21.15 12.98
N GLY A 97 3.72 21.87 14.08
CA GLY A 97 2.46 22.58 14.29
C GLY A 97 1.30 21.67 14.68
N SER A 98 0.13 21.87 14.04
CA SER A 98 -1.10 21.11 14.28
C SER A 98 -1.37 20.11 13.15
N GLU A 99 -0.33 19.54 12.59
CA GLU A 99 -0.39 18.66 11.41
C GLU A 99 -0.01 17.23 11.77
N SER A 100 -0.66 16.29 11.12
CA SER A 100 -0.37 14.86 11.19
C SER A 100 -0.11 14.38 9.77
N THR A 101 0.93 13.57 9.59
CA THR A 101 1.25 12.96 8.30
C THR A 101 0.94 11.48 8.37
N LEU A 102 -0.03 11.03 7.57
CA LEU A 102 -0.22 9.62 7.28
C LEU A 102 0.84 9.20 6.28
N HIS A 103 1.57 8.14 6.62
CA HIS A 103 2.58 7.55 5.77
C HIS A 103 2.38 6.04 5.73
N CYS A 104 2.19 5.49 4.53
CA CYS A 104 2.07 4.07 4.27
C CYS A 104 3.23 3.64 3.38
N VAL A 105 3.90 2.55 3.74
CA VAL A 105 5.03 1.97 2.98
C VAL A 105 4.67 0.54 2.60
N TYR A 106 5.02 0.16 1.39
CA TYR A 106 4.70 -1.13 0.77
C TYR A 106 6.00 -1.82 0.33
N ASN A 107 6.12 -3.13 0.57
CA ASN A 107 7.35 -3.90 0.36
C ASN A 107 7.73 -4.18 -1.11
N GLN A 108 7.18 -3.40 -2.05
CA GLN A 108 7.50 -3.48 -3.46
C GLN A 108 7.58 -2.09 -4.07
N LYS A 109 8.55 -1.87 -4.94
CA LYS A 109 8.58 -0.74 -5.85
C LYS A 109 7.58 -0.96 -6.98
N LEU A 110 6.87 0.10 -7.37
CA LEU A 110 6.17 0.21 -8.65
C LEU A 110 6.73 1.38 -9.46
N GLU A 111 6.89 1.17 -10.76
CA GLU A 111 7.38 2.15 -11.72
C GLU A 111 6.29 2.55 -12.72
N ILE A 112 5.93 3.84 -12.68
CA ILE A 112 4.90 4.43 -13.55
C ILE A 112 5.26 4.22 -15.01
N GLY A 113 4.31 3.75 -15.81
CA GLY A 113 4.50 3.50 -17.23
C GLY A 113 5.31 2.23 -17.55
N THR A 114 5.80 1.52 -16.53
CA THR A 114 6.55 0.26 -16.68
C THR A 114 5.78 -0.92 -16.09
N ASP A 115 5.31 -0.81 -14.86
CA ASP A 115 4.65 -1.91 -14.16
C ASP A 115 3.13 -1.91 -14.35
N ASN A 116 2.51 -3.05 -14.08
CA ASN A 116 1.07 -3.15 -13.88
C ASN A 116 0.78 -3.07 -12.37
N VAL A 117 -0.38 -2.55 -12.00
CA VAL A 117 -0.84 -2.56 -10.61
C VAL A 117 -1.16 -3.99 -10.19
N TYR A 118 -1.87 -4.72 -11.02
CA TYR A 118 -2.13 -6.14 -10.82
C TYR A 118 -2.24 -6.84 -12.18
N GLU A 119 -2.07 -8.15 -12.19
CA GLU A 119 -2.43 -8.94 -13.37
C GLU A 119 -3.95 -9.12 -13.46
N ALA A 120 -4.49 -9.02 -14.67
CA ALA A 120 -5.87 -9.40 -14.93
C ALA A 120 -6.12 -10.84 -14.45
N ALA A 121 -7.15 -11.02 -13.63
CA ALA A 121 -7.44 -12.31 -13.03
C ALA A 121 -7.77 -13.38 -14.10
N ASN A 122 -7.27 -14.60 -13.88
CA ASN A 122 -7.86 -15.79 -14.48
C ASN A 122 -9.31 -15.91 -13.94
N PRO A 123 -10.33 -16.35 -14.72
CA PRO A 123 -11.69 -16.61 -14.23
C PRO A 123 -11.76 -17.36 -12.88
N ASP A 124 -10.75 -18.17 -12.55
CA ASP A 124 -10.57 -18.75 -11.22
C ASP A 124 -9.58 -17.95 -10.36
N ALA A 125 -10.06 -16.90 -9.69
CA ALA A 125 -9.24 -16.03 -8.82
C ALA A 125 -8.57 -16.75 -7.62
N CYS A 126 -8.92 -18.01 -7.34
CA CYS A 126 -8.43 -18.79 -6.21
C CYS A 126 -7.41 -19.88 -6.60
N GLN A 127 -6.63 -19.68 -7.66
CA GLN A 127 -5.51 -20.55 -8.00
C GLN A 127 -4.26 -20.16 -7.20
N CYS A 128 -4.32 -20.28 -5.88
CA CYS A 128 -3.21 -19.86 -5.01
C CYS A 128 -2.04 -20.83 -5.06
N ASP A 129 -0.83 -20.28 -4.99
CA ASP A 129 0.38 -21.07 -4.82
C ASP A 129 0.32 -21.92 -3.55
N GLN A 130 0.93 -23.10 -3.61
CA GLN A 130 1.12 -24.00 -2.46
C GLN A 130 -0.17 -24.36 -1.70
N ASN A 131 -1.34 -24.33 -2.38
CA ASN A 131 -2.66 -24.54 -1.77
C ASN A 131 -2.94 -23.57 -0.61
N ALA A 132 -2.39 -22.36 -0.65
CA ALA A 132 -2.71 -21.34 0.33
C ALA A 132 -4.23 -21.08 0.36
N PRO A 133 -4.82 -20.80 1.54
CA PRO A 133 -6.23 -20.45 1.62
C PRO A 133 -6.54 -19.27 0.70
N CYS A 134 -7.65 -19.36 -0.04
CA CYS A 134 -8.21 -18.23 -0.76
C CYS A 134 -9.38 -17.68 0.05
N VAL A 135 -9.27 -16.43 0.50
CA VAL A 135 -10.31 -15.76 1.29
C VAL A 135 -10.66 -14.46 0.60
N ALA A 136 -11.96 -14.26 0.31
CA ALA A 136 -12.44 -13.08 -0.41
C ALA A 136 -11.67 -12.81 -1.72
N TYR A 137 -11.38 -13.88 -2.47
CA TYR A 137 -10.63 -13.84 -3.73
C TYR A 137 -9.16 -13.41 -3.60
N LEU A 138 -8.60 -13.45 -2.39
CA LEU A 138 -7.20 -13.16 -2.10
C LEU A 138 -6.48 -14.38 -1.52
N CYS A 139 -5.36 -14.73 -2.14
CA CYS A 139 -4.48 -15.78 -1.64
C CYS A 139 -3.79 -15.32 -0.36
N GLN A 140 -3.91 -16.12 0.69
CA GLN A 140 -3.39 -15.76 2.00
C GLN A 140 -1.90 -16.08 2.08
N THR A 141 -1.09 -15.06 2.36
CA THR A 141 0.33 -15.25 2.67
C THR A 141 0.46 -15.74 4.11
N ALA A 142 1.30 -16.75 4.35
CA ALA A 142 1.66 -17.10 5.72
C ALA A 142 2.32 -15.89 6.39
N SER A 143 1.76 -15.44 7.52
CA SER A 143 2.33 -14.36 8.31
C SER A 143 3.58 -14.85 9.03
N THR A 144 4.72 -14.89 8.36
CA THR A 144 6.01 -14.97 9.06
C THR A 144 6.34 -13.61 9.64
N ALA A 145 6.87 -13.56 10.87
CA ALA A 145 7.36 -12.33 11.47
C ALA A 145 8.35 -11.67 10.49
N GLY A 146 8.17 -10.37 10.24
CA GLY A 146 9.03 -9.61 9.32
C GLY A 146 10.50 -9.79 9.71
N GLU A 147 11.32 -10.20 8.75
CA GLU A 147 12.77 -10.17 8.92
C GLU A 147 13.19 -8.69 8.95
N LEU A 148 14.08 -8.34 9.87
CA LEU A 148 14.52 -6.97 10.10
C LEU A 148 15.20 -6.43 8.82
N MET A 149 14.45 -5.73 7.96
CA MET A 149 14.97 -5.10 6.74
C MET A 149 15.69 -3.78 7.10
N ILE A 150 16.62 -3.82 8.05
CA ILE A 150 17.53 -2.72 8.35
C ILE A 150 18.91 -3.09 7.82
N THR A 151 19.15 -2.82 6.54
CA THR A 151 20.50 -2.63 5.99
C THR A 151 20.47 -1.58 4.90
#